data_AF-U2EGD8-F1
#
_entry.id   AF-U2EGD8-F1
#
_cell.length_a   1.000
_cell.length_b   1.000
_cell.length_c   1.000
_cell.angle_alpha   90.00
_cell.angle_beta   90.00
_cell.angle_gamma   90.00
#
_symmetry.space_group_name_H-M   'P 1'
#
loop_
_entity.id
_entity.type
_entity.pdbx_description
1 polymer ?
#
loop_
_entity_poly.entity_id
_entity_poly.type
_entity_poly.pdbx_seq_one_letter_code
_entity_poly.pdbx_strand_id
1 'polypeptide(L)' 'MATNNLDQHWDELCEEWNEANERFLASFERVNKHFMAAANDASASNASSSELDEQAAAWKQLEDIKLRISNFVERNS' A
#
# COMPACT_ATOMS: atom_id res chain seq x y z
N MET A 1 -28.88 7.33 -17.83
CA MET A 1 -27.49 7.72 -18.15
C MET A 1 -26.71 7.94 -16.85
N ALA A 2 -26.61 6.92 -15.97
CA ALA A 2 -25.94 7.04 -14.67
C ALA A 2 -24.79 6.03 -14.50
N THR A 3 -24.68 5.03 -15.38
CA THR A 3 -23.68 3.96 -15.33
C THR A 3 -22.24 4.45 -15.54
N ASN A 4 -22.00 5.42 -16.45
CA ASN A 4 -20.65 5.91 -16.73
C ASN A 4 -19.91 6.50 -15.51
N ASN A 5 -20.63 7.08 -14.54
CA ASN A 5 -19.98 7.72 -13.39
C ASN A 5 -19.62 6.71 -12.29
N LEU A 6 -20.35 5.58 -12.25
CA LEU A 6 -20.07 4.49 -11.31
C LEU A 6 -18.83 3.71 -11.75
N ASP A 7 -18.80 3.33 -13.04
CA ASP A 7 -17.69 2.58 -13.62
C ASP A 7 -16.40 3.40 -13.58
N GLN A 8 -16.47 4.70 -13.91
CA GLN A 8 -15.32 5.60 -13.83
C GLN A 8 -14.79 5.73 -12.39
N HIS A 9 -15.66 5.90 -11.39
CA HIS A 9 -15.23 6.01 -9.99
C HIS A 9 -14.60 4.70 -9.49
N TRP A 10 -15.09 3.57 -9.97
CA TRP A 10 -14.48 2.27 -9.68
C TRP A 10 -13.08 2.15 -10.28
N ASP A 11 -12.91 2.54 -11.55
CA ASP A 11 -11.61 2.52 -12.23
C ASP A 11 -10.59 3.41 -11.50
N GLU A 12 -10.99 4.62 -11.07
CA GLU A 12 -10.16 5.52 -10.27
C GLU A 12 -9.71 4.88 -8.94
N LEU A 13 -10.61 4.19 -8.22
CA LEU A 13 -10.25 3.47 -6.99
C LEU A 13 -9.29 2.30 -7.24
N CYS A 14 -9.45 1.60 -8.36
CA CYS A 14 -8.54 0.52 -8.76
C CYS A 14 -7.15 1.03 -9.12
N GLU A 15 -7.05 2.15 -9.85
CA GLU A 15 -5.77 2.80 -10.17
C GLU A 15 -5.06 3.26 -8.90
N GLU A 16 -5.77 3.97 -8.01
CA GLU A 16 -5.21 4.41 -6.72
C GLU A 16 -4.70 3.23 -5.88
N TRP A 17 -5.47 2.13 -5.83
CA TRP A 17 -5.07 0.92 -5.11
C TRP A 17 -3.77 0.33 -5.68
N ASN A 18 -3.67 0.22 -7.01
CA ASN A 18 -2.49 -0.34 -7.66
C ASN A 18 -1.25 0.51 -7.34
N GLU A 19 -1.34 1.84 -7.47
CA GLU A 19 -0.23 2.73 -7.16
C GLU A 19 0.19 2.65 -5.68
N ALA A 20 -0.78 2.65 -4.76
CA ALA A 20 -0.48 2.55 -3.33
C ALA A 20 0.10 1.19 -2.95
N ASN A 21 -0.39 0.11 -3.56
CA ASN A 21 0.10 -1.24 -3.32
C ASN A 21 1.53 -1.40 -3.85
N GLU A 22 1.85 -0.86 -5.03
CA GLU A 22 3.22 -0.83 -5.56
C GLU A 22 4.19 -0.09 -4.63
N ARG A 23 3.77 1.09 -4.11
CA ARG A 23 4.58 1.85 -3.14
C ARG A 23 4.81 1.07 -1.86
N PHE A 24 3.76 0.45 -1.31
CA PHE A 24 3.85 -0.39 -0.13
C PHE A 24 4.80 -1.58 -0.35
N LEU A 25 4.68 -2.28 -1.48
CA LEU A 25 5.55 -3.42 -1.79
C LEU A 25 7.02 -2.98 -1.91
N ALA A 26 7.28 -1.84 -2.55
CA ALA A 26 8.63 -1.31 -2.70
C ALA A 26 9.26 -0.87 -1.35
N SER A 27 8.51 -0.22 -0.46
CA SER A 27 9.00 0.11 0.89
C SER A 27 9.14 -1.15 1.76
N PHE A 28 8.23 -2.11 1.62
CA PHE A 28 8.26 -3.36 2.37
C PHE A 28 9.48 -4.18 2.00
N GLU A 29 9.78 -4.31 0.70
CA GLU A 29 10.96 -5.04 0.23
C GLU A 29 12.26 -4.45 0.79
N ARG A 30 12.37 -3.11 0.84
CA ARG A 30 13.53 -2.41 1.42
C ARG A 30 13.70 -2.75 2.90
N VAL A 31 12.65 -2.59 3.70
CA VAL A 31 12.69 -2.91 5.14
C VAL A 31 12.93 -4.40 5.38
N ASN A 32 12.29 -5.28 4.60
CA ASN A 32 12.40 -6.73 4.73
C ASN A 32 13.81 -7.25 4.41
N LYS A 33 14.54 -6.60 3.49
CA LYS A 33 15.96 -6.94 3.23
C LYS A 33 16.82 -6.82 4.49
N HIS A 34 16.59 -5.81 5.33
CA HIS A 34 17.30 -5.67 6.60
C HIS A 34 16.97 -6.80 7.58
N PHE A 35 15.69 -7.13 7.73
CA PHE A 35 15.26 -8.24 8.59
C PHE A 35 15.80 -9.59 8.11
N MET A 36 15.77 -9.86 6.81
CA MET A 36 16.33 -11.07 6.23
C MET A 36 17.84 -11.17 6.43
N ALA A 37 18.57 -10.06 6.30
CA ALA A 37 20.00 -10.07 6.50
C ALA A 37 20.35 -10.31 7.98
N ALA A 38 19.63 -9.68 8.91
CA ALA A 38 19.76 -9.93 10.34
C ALA A 38 19.43 -11.39 10.73
N ALA A 39 18.40 -11.99 10.11
CA ALA A 39 18.03 -13.38 10.36
C ALA A 39 19.06 -14.41 9.86
N ASN A 40 19.90 -14.04 8.89
CA ASN A 40 20.93 -14.91 8.32
C ASN A 40 22.31 -14.70 8.97
N ASP A 41 22.38 -14.07 10.15
CA ASP A 41 23.63 -13.68 10.82
C ASP A 41 24.60 -12.87 9.92
N ALA A 42 24.07 -12.26 8.85
CA ALA A 42 24.85 -11.31 8.06
C ALA A 42 24.98 -10.03 8.89
N SER A 43 26.19 -9.47 8.95
CA SER A 43 26.38 -8.13 9.50
C SER A 43 25.67 -7.12 8.60
N ALA A 44 24.42 -6.83 8.93
CA ALA A 44 23.58 -5.88 8.23
C ALA A 44 23.18 -4.77 9.20
N SER A 45 23.19 -3.55 8.71
CA SER A 45 22.57 -2.44 9.42
C SER A 45 21.06 -2.72 9.53
N ASN A 46 20.46 -2.35 10.65
CA ASN A 46 19.00 -2.29 10.76
C ASN A 46 18.43 -1.27 9.76
N ALA A 47 17.15 -1.41 9.43
CA ALA A 47 16.43 -0.38 8.69
C ALA A 47 16.52 0.96 9.44
N SER A 48 16.75 2.04 8.72
CA SER A 48 16.77 3.38 9.29
C SER A 48 15.37 3.84 9.70
N SER A 49 15.30 4.81 10.61
CA SER A 49 14.01 5.40 11.02
C SER A 49 13.23 5.95 9.82
N SER A 50 13.91 6.57 8.85
CA SER A 50 13.26 7.06 7.64
C SER A 50 12.66 5.96 6.78
N GLU A 51 13.32 4.80 6.65
CA GLU A 51 12.76 3.66 5.90
C GLU A 51 11.53 3.07 6.60
N LEU A 52 11.54 3.02 7.94
CA LEU A 52 10.40 2.58 8.73
C LEU A 52 9.23 3.57 8.64
N ASP A 53 9.52 4.87 8.67
CA ASP A 53 8.51 5.93 8.52
C ASP A 53 7.90 5.92 7.10
N GLU A 54 8.71 5.73 6.05
CA GLU A 54 8.24 5.54 4.68
C GLU A 54 7.31 4.32 4.56
N GLN A 55 7.71 3.19 5.16
CA GLN A 55 6.89 1.97 5.18
C GLN A 55 5.57 2.18 5.91
N ALA A 56 5.58 2.84 7.07
CA ALA A 56 4.38 3.14 7.84
C ALA A 56 3.43 4.08 7.07
N ALA A 57 3.98 5.09 6.38
CA ALA A 57 3.20 5.99 5.55
C ALA A 57 2.55 5.28 4.35
N ALA A 58 3.30 4.41 3.65
CA ALA A 58 2.79 3.63 2.53
C ALA A 58 1.69 2.65 2.97
N TRP A 59 1.88 1.98 4.13
CA TRP A 59 0.86 1.11 4.72
C TRP A 59 -0.42 1.88 5.03
N LYS A 60 -0.31 3.04 5.69
CA LYS A 60 -1.47 3.87 6.04
C LYS A 60 -2.25 4.31 4.79
N GLN A 61 -1.57 4.72 3.74
CA GLN A 61 -2.22 5.10 2.47
C GLN A 61 -3.00 3.92 1.86
N LEU A 62 -2.42 2.72 1.88
CA LEU A 62 -3.08 1.51 1.38
C LEU A 62 -4.33 1.16 2.21
N GLU A 63 -4.28 1.29 3.54
CA GLU A 63 -5.43 1.09 4.41
C GLU A 63 -6.56 2.09 4.14
N ASP A 64 -6.23 3.37 3.95
CA ASP A 64 -7.21 4.42 3.63
C ASP A 64 -7.93 4.13 2.30
N ILE A 65 -7.21 3.69 1.27
CA ILE A 65 -7.80 3.32 -0.02
C ILE A 65 -8.65 2.05 0.10
N LYS A 66 -8.17 1.05 0.86
CA LYS A 66 -8.97 -0.16 1.15
C LYS A 66 -10.32 0.19 1.77
N LEU A 67 -10.33 1.11 2.73
CA LEU A 67 -11.57 1.58 3.37
C LEU A 67 -12.50 2.27 2.37
N ARG A 68 -11.95 3.11 1.47
CA ARG A 68 -12.73 3.74 0.40
C ARG A 68 -13.36 2.72 -0.55
N ILE A 69 -12.60 1.70 -0.96
CA ILE A 69 -13.09 0.59 -1.79
C ILE A 69 -14.21 -0.17 -1.08
N SER A 70 -14.01 -0.56 0.19
CA SER A 70 -15.06 -1.24 0.97
C SER A 70 -16.33 -0.42 1.05
N ASN A 71 -16.23 0.88 1.38
CA ASN A 71 -17.37 1.79 1.44
C ASN A 71 -18.06 1.95 0.07
N PHE A 72 -17.31 1.95 -1.02
CA PHE A 72 -17.87 2.00 -2.36
C PHE A 72 -18.67 0.74 -2.67
N VAL A 73 -18.13 -0.44 -2.36
CA VAL A 73 -18.82 -1.72 -2.57
C VAL A 73 -20.10 -1.77 -1.73
N GLU A 74 -20.05 -1.45 -0.44
CA GLU A 74 -21.22 -1.48 0.45
C GLU A 74 -22.37 -0.56 0.01
N ARG A 75 -22.04 0.57 -0.63
CA ARG A 75 -23.05 1.55 -1.09
C ARG A 75 -23.68 1.18 -2.43
N ASN A 76 -23.06 0.29 -3.19
CA ASN A 76 -23.46 -0.03 -4.56
C ASN A 76 -23.74 -1.52 -4.77
N SER A 77 -23.70 -2.32 -3.70
CA SER A 77 -24.09 -3.73 -3.63
C SER A 77 -25.59 -3.92 -3.41
#